data_AF-A0A1M4EIH1-F1
#
_entry.id   AF-A0A1M4EIH1-F1
#
_cell.length_a   1.000
_cell.length_b   1.000
_cell.length_c   1.000
_cell.angle_alpha   90.00
_cell.angle_beta   90.00
_cell.angle_gamma   90.00
#
_symmetry.space_group_name_H-M   'P 1'
#
loop_
_entity.id
_entity.type
_entity.pdbx_description
1 polymer ?
#
loop_
_entity_poly.entity_id
_entity_poly.type
_entity_poly.pdbx_seq_one_letter_code
_entity_poly.pdbx_strand_id
1 'polypeptide(L)'
;MTRWVCPACDREFARTRQSHVRVPGCTVEETFAPRPGPEARSLSLALVLPRRAEHPLVARTLPMPGGHVWHLFKPTRVEDVGEPPLDLMEEAHDG
;
A
#
# COMPACT_ATOMS: atom_id res chain seq x y z
N MET A 1 -12.52 18.74 25.72
CA MET A 1 -12.83 18.29 24.34
C MET A 1 -13.46 16.92 24.45
N THR A 2 -14.64 16.70 23.86
CA THR A 2 -15.31 15.40 23.90
C THR A 2 -14.61 14.46 22.91
N ARG A 3 -13.99 13.41 23.44
CA ARG A 3 -13.46 12.29 22.65
C ARG A 3 -14.62 11.63 21.91
N TRP A 4 -14.42 11.30 20.64
CA TRP A 4 -15.41 10.59 19.83
C TRP A 4 -14.77 9.32 19.28
N VAL A 5 -15.49 8.20 19.39
CA VAL A 5 -15.08 6.91 18.85
C VAL A 5 -15.87 6.68 17.56
N CYS A 6 -15.18 6.35 16.47
CA CYS A 6 -15.88 5.97 15.24
C CYS A 6 -16.61 4.63 15.45
N PRO A 7 -17.93 4.54 15.26
CA PRO A 7 -18.72 3.34 15.54
C PRO A 7 -18.38 2.14 14.64
N ALA A 8 -17.45 2.31 13.71
CA ALA A 8 -17.19 1.32 12.70
C ALA A 8 -15.70 1.04 12.48
N CYS A 9 -14.78 1.80 13.10
CA CYS A 9 -13.36 1.42 13.22
C CYS A 9 -12.81 1.45 14.64
N ASP A 10 -13.64 1.82 15.63
CA ASP A 10 -13.32 1.90 17.06
C ASP A 10 -12.16 2.84 17.43
N ARG A 11 -11.68 3.64 16.47
CA ARG A 11 -10.59 4.59 16.69
C ARG A 11 -11.12 5.82 17.43
N GLU A 12 -10.41 6.24 18.48
CA GLU A 12 -10.69 7.45 19.23
C GLU A 12 -10.09 8.67 18.53
N PHE A 13 -10.88 9.74 18.44
CA PHE A 13 -10.49 11.01 17.88
C PHE A 13 -10.77 12.14 18.86
N ALA A 14 -9.91 13.17 18.86
CA ALA A 14 -10.01 14.31 19.77
C ALA A 14 -11.20 15.25 19.48
N ARG A 15 -11.86 15.08 18.32
CA ARG A 15 -12.98 15.92 17.86
C ARG A 15 -14.14 15.06 17.36
N THR A 16 -15.35 15.43 17.75
CA THR A 16 -16.59 14.84 17.23
C THR A 16 -16.66 14.99 15.71
N ARG A 17 -16.99 13.91 14.99
CA ARG A 17 -17.07 13.86 13.51
C ARG A 17 -15.76 14.23 12.79
N GLN A 18 -14.60 13.99 13.39
CA GLN A 18 -13.33 14.13 12.67
C GLN A 18 -13.34 13.21 11.43
N SER A 19 -13.06 13.79 10.27
CA SER A 19 -12.91 13.03 9.04
C SER A 19 -11.73 12.07 9.18
N HIS A 20 -11.96 10.81 8.85
CA HIS A 20 -10.91 9.81 8.77
C HIS A 20 -11.25 8.85 7.64
N VAL A 21 -10.20 8.28 7.05
CA VAL A 21 -10.32 7.13 6.16
C VAL A 21 -10.03 5.89 6.99
N ARG A 22 -10.89 4.87 6.84
CA ARG A 22 -10.62 3.55 7.38
C ARG A 22 -9.62 2.87 6.46
N VAL A 23 -8.58 2.29 7.02
CA VAL A 23 -7.55 1.60 6.23
C VAL A 23 -7.71 0.09 6.46
N PRO A 24 -7.73 -0.73 5.39
CA PRO A 24 -7.75 -0.30 3.98
C PRO A 24 -9.09 0.34 3.58
N GLY A 25 -9.03 1.36 2.72
CA GLY A 25 -10.23 2.05 2.20
C GLY A 25 -10.95 1.27 1.10
N CYS A 26 -10.26 0.29 0.50
CA CYS A 26 -10.77 -0.68 -0.45
C CYS A 26 -9.81 -1.88 -0.50
N THR A 27 -10.28 -3.01 -0.98
CA THR A 27 -9.46 -4.21 -1.25
C THR A 27 -8.63 -4.03 -2.53
N VAL A 28 -7.69 -4.96 -2.77
CA VAL A 28 -6.89 -5.00 -4.01
C VAL A 28 -7.82 -5.30 -5.19
N GLU A 29 -8.75 -6.23 -5.02
CA GLU A 29 -9.76 -6.62 -6.00
C GLU A 29 -10.65 -5.42 -6.38
N GLU A 30 -11.13 -4.66 -5.40
CA GLU A 30 -11.91 -3.43 -5.65
C GLU A 30 -11.10 -2.32 -6.34
N THR A 31 -9.77 -2.35 -6.20
CA THR A 31 -8.88 -1.41 -6.89
C THR A 31 -8.80 -1.73 -8.39
N PHE A 32 -8.75 -3.02 -8.74
CA PHE A 32 -8.69 -3.50 -10.11
C PHE A 32 -10.05 -3.75 -10.78
N ALA A 33 -11.15 -3.71 -10.01
CA ALA A 33 -12.50 -3.89 -10.54
C ALA A 33 -12.83 -2.84 -11.63
N PRO A 34 -13.50 -3.24 -12.74
CA PRO A 34 -13.94 -2.31 -13.77
C PRO A 34 -14.81 -1.18 -13.19
N ARG A 35 -14.51 0.07 -13.55
CA ARG A 35 -15.35 1.24 -13.22
C ARG A 35 -15.70 2.02 -14.48
N PRO A 36 -16.88 2.67 -14.52
CA PRO A 36 -17.24 3.55 -15.62
C PRO A 36 -16.34 4.80 -15.60
N GLY A 37 -15.56 5.00 -16.66
CA GLY A 37 -14.69 6.16 -16.85
C GLY A 37 -13.40 5.81 -17.63
N PRO A 38 -12.72 6.79 -18.25
CA PRO A 38 -11.50 6.58 -19.03
C PRO A 38 -10.24 6.39 -18.15
N GLU A 39 -10.33 6.59 -16.84
CA GLU A 39 -9.19 6.49 -15.94
C GLU A 39 -8.83 5.03 -15.68
N ALA A 40 -7.75 4.57 -16.32
CA ALA A 40 -7.09 3.34 -15.91
C ALA A 40 -6.55 3.51 -14.49
N ARG A 41 -7.08 2.74 -13.53
CA ARG A 41 -6.53 2.74 -12.16
C ARG A 41 -5.15 2.11 -12.19
N SER A 42 -4.20 2.81 -11.57
CA SER A 42 -2.86 2.28 -11.34
C SER A 42 -2.70 1.96 -9.86
N LEU A 43 -2.27 0.74 -9.56
CA LEU A 43 -1.77 0.39 -8.24
C LEU A 43 -0.26 0.61 -8.24
N SER A 44 0.24 1.27 -7.21
CA SER A 44 1.67 1.41 -6.96
C SER A 44 1.98 0.84 -5.59
N LEU A 45 2.91 -0.10 -5.53
CA LEU A 45 3.41 -0.66 -4.28
C LEU A 45 4.85 -0.15 -4.08
N ALA A 46 5.15 0.38 -2.91
CA ALA A 46 6.46 0.93 -2.59
C ALA A 46 7.04 0.19 -1.37
N LEU A 47 8.19 -0.45 -1.55
CA LEU A 47 8.88 -1.20 -0.50
C LEU A 47 10.29 -0.66 -0.29
N VAL A 48 10.72 -0.59 0.96
CA VAL A 48 12.12 -0.31 1.33
C VAL A 48 12.72 -1.62 1.80
N LEU A 49 13.82 -2.03 1.20
CA LEU A 49 14.49 -3.31 1.49
C LEU A 49 15.97 -3.08 1.82
N PRO A 50 16.60 -3.93 2.65
CA PRO A 50 18.04 -3.84 2.96
C PRO A 50 18.95 -4.21 1.77
N ARG A 51 18.37 -4.73 0.68
CA ARG A 51 19.05 -5.12 -0.55
C ARG A 51 18.23 -4.71 -1.76
N ARG A 52 18.85 -4.75 -2.93
CA ARG A 52 18.13 -4.63 -4.21
C ARG A 52 17.33 -5.92 -4.48
N ALA A 53 16.04 -5.78 -4.77
CA ALA A 53 15.20 -6.86 -5.27
C ALA A 53 15.16 -6.85 -6.80
N GLU A 54 15.35 -8.01 -7.41
CA GLU A 54 15.11 -8.22 -8.83
C GLU A 54 13.71 -8.84 -8.99
N HIS A 55 12.80 -8.07 -9.57
CA HIS A 55 11.43 -8.54 -9.79
C HIS A 55 10.83 -7.90 -11.05
N PRO A 56 10.09 -8.64 -11.89
CA PRO A 56 9.54 -8.13 -13.15
C PRO A 56 8.66 -6.88 -13.01
N LEU A 57 8.02 -6.71 -11.85
CA LEU A 57 7.15 -5.56 -11.58
C LEU A 57 7.89 -4.32 -11.06
N VAL A 58 9.20 -4.40 -10.78
CA VAL A 58 9.99 -3.24 -10.32
C VAL A 58 10.10 -2.25 -11.47
N ALA A 59 9.38 -1.15 -11.36
CA ALA A 59 9.41 -0.05 -12.32
C ALA A 59 10.52 0.96 -11.98
N ARG A 60 10.90 1.06 -10.71
CA ARG A 60 11.97 1.96 -10.27
C ARG A 60 12.66 1.44 -9.01
N THR A 61 13.95 1.71 -8.92
CA THR A 61 14.79 1.44 -7.75
C THR A 61 15.60 2.68 -7.44
N LEU A 62 15.68 3.06 -6.16
CA LEU A 62 16.48 4.18 -5.68
C LEU A 62 17.26 3.76 -4.43
N PRO A 63 18.59 3.96 -4.37
CA PRO A 63 19.34 3.74 -3.15
C PRO A 63 18.95 4.76 -2.09
N MET A 64 18.89 4.32 -0.84
CA MET A 64 18.60 5.13 0.33
C MET A 64 19.83 5.19 1.25
N PRO A 65 20.00 6.26 2.04
CA PRO A 65 21.00 6.29 3.11
C PRO A 65 20.83 5.10 4.07
N GLY A 66 21.94 4.58 4.60
CA GLY A 66 21.91 3.43 5.52
C GLY A 66 21.79 2.07 4.83
N GLY A 67 22.18 1.96 3.55
CA GLY A 67 22.28 0.67 2.85
C GLY A 67 20.96 0.12 2.32
N HIS A 68 19.85 0.81 2.55
CA HIS A 68 18.53 0.39 2.09
C HIS A 68 18.29 0.80 0.64
N VAL A 69 17.27 0.22 0.03
CA VAL A 69 16.88 0.47 -1.34
C VAL A 69 15.36 0.59 -1.41
N TRP A 70 14.88 1.72 -1.93
CA TRP A 70 13.47 1.95 -2.20
C TRP A 70 13.11 1.39 -3.59
N HIS A 71 12.04 0.62 -3.65
CA HIS A 71 11.54 -0.03 -4.86
C HIS A 71 10.10 0.38 -5.11
N LEU A 72 9.81 0.83 -6.32
CA LEU A 72 8.46 1.08 -6.81
C LEU A 72 8.05 -0.05 -7.75
N PHE A 73 7.02 -0.77 -7.36
CA PHE A 73 6.39 -1.82 -8.15
C PHE A 73 5.15 -1.27 -8.84
N LYS A 74 4.89 -1.74 -10.06
CA LYS A 74 3.67 -1.41 -10.82
C LYS A 74 2.84 -2.67 -11.14
N PRO A 75 2.05 -3.16 -10.18
CA PRO A 75 1.03 -4.16 -10.45
C PRO A 75 0.00 -3.64 -11.45
N THR A 76 -0.42 -4.50 -12.37
CA THR A 76 -1.40 -4.21 -13.43
C THR A 76 -2.68 -5.05 -13.31
N ARG A 77 -2.67 -6.06 -12.44
CA ARG A 77 -3.76 -7.00 -12.15
C ARG A 77 -3.62 -7.53 -10.72
N VAL A 78 -4.65 -8.21 -10.22
CA VAL A 78 -4.69 -8.72 -8.83
C VAL A 78 -3.57 -9.73 -8.58
N GLU A 79 -3.25 -10.58 -9.55
CA GLU A 79 -2.25 -11.66 -9.41
C GLU A 79 -0.82 -11.13 -9.27
N ASP A 80 -0.59 -9.88 -9.68
CA ASP A 80 0.69 -9.20 -9.51
C ASP A 80 0.99 -8.86 -8.02
N VAL A 81 0.03 -9.06 -7.11
CA VAL A 81 0.15 -8.84 -5.65
C VAL A 81 0.17 -10.19 -4.88
N GLY A 82 0.46 -11.30 -5.58
CA GLY A 82 0.50 -12.66 -5.02
C GLY A 82 1.77 -13.02 -4.24
N GLU A 83 2.16 -14.30 -4.23
CA GLU A 83 3.21 -14.87 -3.36
C GLU A 83 4.59 -14.18 -3.43
N PRO A 84 5.20 -13.88 -4.61
CA PRO A 84 6.54 -13.28 -4.64
C PRO A 84 6.64 -11.84 -4.05
N PRO A 85 5.63 -10.96 -4.21
CA PRO A 85 5.54 -9.70 -3.48
C PRO A 85 5.37 -9.83 -1.96
N LEU A 86 4.73 -10.89 -1.45
CA LEU A 86 4.45 -11.03 -0.02
C LEU A 86 5.73 -11.25 0.80
N ASP A 87 6.66 -12.08 0.30
CA ASP A 87 7.96 -12.29 0.95
C ASP A 87 8.75 -10.98 1.05
N LEU A 88 8.70 -10.15 0.01
CA LEU A 88 9.34 -8.83 0.00
C LEU A 88 8.62 -7.84 0.94
N MET A 89 7.32 -7.97 1.11
CA MET A 89 6.54 -7.15 2.05
C MET A 89 6.87 -7.53 3.50
N GLU A 90 7.07 -8.81 3.78
CA GLU A 90 7.54 -9.30 5.08
C GLU A 90 8.96 -8.79 5.38
N GLU A 91 9.90 -8.94 4.44
CA GLU A 91 11.26 -8.39 4.58
C GLU A 91 11.25 -6.87 4.83
N ALA A 92 10.36 -6.12 4.16
CA ALA A 92 10.21 -4.69 4.37
C ALA A 92 9.57 -4.32 5.72
N HIS A 93 8.87 -5.24 6.36
CA HIS A 93 8.28 -5.04 7.69
C HIS A 93 9.29 -5.32 8.81
N ASP A 94 10.16 -6.30 8.61
CA ASP A 94 11.12 -6.77 9.60
C ASP A 94 12.46 -6.01 9.61
N GLY A 95 12.76 -5.28 8.52
CA GLY A 95 13.98 -4.45 8.35
C GLY A 95 13.86 -3.04 8.90
#